data_AF-A0A1Q7MEX8-F1
#
_entry.id   AF-A0A1Q7MEX8-F1
#
_cell.length_a   1.000
_cell.length_b   1.000
_cell.length_c   1.000
_cell.angle_alpha   90.00
_cell.angle_beta   90.00
_cell.angle_gamma   90.00
#
_symmetry.space_group_name_H-M   'P 1'
#
loop_
_entity.id
_entity.type
_entity.pdbx_description
1 polymer ?
#
loop_
_entity_poly.entity_id
_entity_poly.type
_entity_poly.pdbx_seq_one_letter_code
_entity_poly.pdbx_strand_id
1 'polypeptide(L)'
;MAHPSRVKSKIAGGIPHMPFQEFTASTLEQLLGELKKAKIPDAEIEVSESEDGRHYACSKTLVNILVYTSRSIGEEQDYKDLIALYQYCSDCKNAVRVL
;
A
#
# COMPACT_ATOMS: atom_id res chain seq x y z
N MET A 1 -42.11 -0.82 9.90
CA MET A 1 -40.90 -1.36 10.56
C MET A 1 -39.87 -0.25 10.60
N ALA A 2 -39.48 0.21 11.79
CA ALA A 2 -38.54 1.32 11.96
C ALA A 2 -37.10 0.81 11.83
N HIS A 3 -36.28 1.47 11.01
CA HIS A 3 -34.84 1.19 10.91
C HIS A 3 -34.14 1.52 12.24
N PRO A 4 -33.18 0.69 12.70
CA PRO A 4 -32.42 1.03 13.90
C PRO A 4 -31.51 2.24 13.63
N SER A 5 -31.57 3.23 14.52
CA SER A 5 -30.70 4.41 14.52
C SER A 5 -29.23 4.00 14.56
N ARG A 6 -28.46 4.51 13.58
CA ARG A 6 -27.01 4.35 13.47
C ARG A 6 -26.32 4.83 14.76
N VAL A 7 -25.83 3.90 15.56
CA VAL A 7 -25.01 4.21 16.76
C VAL A 7 -23.72 4.86 16.27
N LYS A 8 -23.54 6.15 16.59
CA LYS A 8 -22.27 6.86 16.38
C LYS A 8 -21.25 6.27 17.35
N SER A 9 -20.39 5.38 16.85
CA SER A 9 -19.24 4.89 17.59
C SER A 9 -18.30 6.07 17.90
N LYS A 10 -18.20 6.43 19.18
CA LYS A 10 -17.19 7.37 19.69
C LYS A 10 -15.89 6.59 19.88
N ILE A 11 -15.09 6.46 18.81
CA ILE A 11 -13.72 6.00 18.94
C ILE A 11 -12.87 7.20 19.36
N ALA A 12 -12.31 7.10 20.56
CA ALA A 12 -11.41 8.08 21.12
C ALA A 12 -10.13 8.20 20.28
N GLY A 13 -9.77 9.42 19.87
CA GLY A 13 -8.40 9.92 19.71
C GLY A 13 -7.42 9.24 18.74
N GLY A 14 -7.76 8.13 18.08
CA GLY A 14 -6.92 7.53 17.05
C GLY A 14 -7.17 8.21 15.72
N ILE A 15 -6.11 8.67 15.05
CA ILE A 15 -6.21 9.03 13.63
C ILE A 15 -6.81 7.80 12.93
N PRO A 16 -7.98 7.89 12.27
CA PRO A 16 -8.52 6.76 11.54
C PRO A 16 -7.47 6.36 10.51
N HIS A 17 -6.89 5.18 10.65
CA HIS A 17 -6.14 4.59 9.55
C HIS A 17 -7.17 4.43 8.43
N MET A 18 -7.05 5.21 7.36
CA MET A 18 -7.84 4.90 6.17
C MET A 18 -7.27 3.58 5.65
N PRO A 19 -8.07 2.51 5.57
CA PRO A 19 -7.57 1.19 5.17
C PRO A 19 -7.00 1.21 3.75
N PHE A 20 -7.43 2.21 2.96
CA PHE A 20 -6.95 2.45 1.61
C PHE A 20 -6.74 3.95 1.43
N GLN A 21 -5.55 4.34 0.96
CA GLN A 21 -5.30 5.70 0.50
C GLN A 21 -4.99 5.66 -1.00
N GLU A 22 -5.92 6.18 -1.80
CA GLU A 22 -5.73 6.33 -3.24
C GLU A 22 -4.99 7.62 -3.56
N PHE A 23 -4.11 7.57 -4.55
CA PHE A 23 -3.42 8.73 -5.08
C PHE A 23 -3.13 8.55 -6.57
N THR A 24 -3.09 9.68 -7.27
CA THR A 24 -2.74 9.72 -8.69
C THR A 24 -1.23 9.58 -8.85
N ALA A 25 -0.78 8.63 -9.67
CA ALA A 25 0.61 8.44 -10.02
C ALA A 25 0.70 8.30 -11.55
N SER A 26 1.24 9.32 -12.22
CA SER A 26 1.24 9.36 -13.69
C SER A 26 2.03 8.22 -14.32
N THR A 27 3.09 7.80 -13.62
CA THR A 27 3.94 6.65 -13.97
C THR A 27 4.40 5.92 -12.70
N LEU A 28 4.86 4.68 -12.87
CA LEU A 28 5.43 3.89 -11.78
C LEU A 28 6.71 4.55 -11.23
N GLU A 29 7.55 5.11 -12.10
CA GLU A 29 8.80 5.76 -11.74
C GLU A 29 8.56 7.00 -10.88
N GLN A 30 7.47 7.74 -11.15
CA GLN A 30 7.09 8.87 -10.32
C GLN A 30 6.77 8.41 -8.90
N LEU A 31 5.98 7.34 -8.75
CA LEU A 31 5.66 6.76 -7.44
C LEU A 31 6.92 6.28 -6.72
N LEU A 32 7.78 5.52 -7.38
CA LEU A 32 9.06 5.08 -6.81
C LEU A 32 9.96 6.25 -6.42
N GLY A 33 9.94 7.33 -7.21
CA GLY A 33 10.65 8.57 -6.91
C GLY A 33 10.16 9.22 -5.62
N GLU A 34 8.84 9.31 -5.42
CA GLU A 34 8.25 9.85 -4.17
C GLU A 34 8.58 8.96 -2.96
N LEU A 35 8.52 7.64 -3.09
CA LEU A 35 8.90 6.71 -2.01
C LEU A 35 10.37 6.86 -1.62
N LYS A 36 11.27 7.02 -2.60
CA LYS A 36 12.70 7.29 -2.34
C LYS A 36 12.92 8.64 -1.65
N LYS A 37 12.16 9.68 -2.03
CA LYS A 37 12.24 11.01 -1.39
C LYS A 37 11.75 11.00 0.06
N ALA A 38 10.85 10.09 0.42
CA ALA A 38 10.36 9.95 1.79
C ALA A 38 11.47 9.53 2.78
N LYS A 39 12.62 9.04 2.30
CA LYS A 39 13.81 8.70 3.09
C LYS A 39 13.48 7.89 4.35
N ILE A 40 12.68 6.84 4.18
CA ILE A 40 12.35 5.93 5.27
C ILE A 40 13.64 5.17 5.65
N PRO A 41 14.11 5.25 6.92
CA PRO A 41 15.34 4.61 7.34
C PRO A 41 15.30 3.10 7.10
N ASP A 42 16.40 2.55 6.56
CA ASP A 42 16.61 1.12 6.34
C ASP A 42 15.53 0.42 5.49
N ALA A 43 14.74 1.21 4.74
CA ALA A 43 13.67 0.69 3.91
C ALA A 43 14.18 0.32 2.52
N GLU A 44 13.82 -0.88 2.11
CA GLU A 44 13.97 -1.40 0.76
C GLU A 44 12.63 -1.33 0.02
N ILE A 45 12.70 -1.29 -1.31
CA ILE A 45 11.53 -1.29 -2.18
C ILE A 45 11.64 -2.47 -3.15
N GLU A 46 10.64 -3.34 -3.13
CA GLU A 46 10.49 -4.45 -4.06
C GLU A 46 9.28 -4.22 -4.95
N VAL A 47 9.43 -4.47 -6.24
CA VAL A 47 8.39 -4.25 -7.25
C VAL A 47 8.14 -5.56 -7.98
N SER A 48 6.88 -5.98 -8.03
CA SER A 48 6.47 -7.22 -8.70
C SER A 48 5.14 -7.05 -9.41
N GLU A 49 4.93 -7.78 -10.50
CA GLU A 49 3.61 -7.90 -11.10
C GLU A 49 2.72 -8.77 -10.21
N SER A 50 1.47 -8.39 -10.06
CA SER A 50 0.52 -9.17 -9.27
C SER A 50 0.00 -10.34 -10.10
N GLU A 51 0.29 -11.57 -9.68
CA GLU A 51 -0.10 -12.79 -10.41
C GLU A 51 -1.62 -12.90 -10.58
N ASP A 52 -2.37 -12.62 -9.50
CA ASP A 52 -3.83 -12.67 -9.48
C ASP A 52 -4.49 -11.28 -9.35
N GLY A 53 -3.71 -10.24 -9.05
CA GLY A 53 -4.24 -8.90 -8.81
C GLY A 53 -4.57 -8.17 -10.10
N ARG A 54 -5.86 -8.07 -10.41
CA ARG A 54 -6.37 -7.23 -11.50
C ARG A 54 -7.04 -5.99 -10.95
N HIS A 55 -6.81 -4.86 -11.60
CA HIS A 55 -7.49 -3.63 -11.27
C HIS A 55 -8.98 -3.77 -11.60
N TYR A 56 -9.85 -3.52 -10.61
CA TYR A 56 -11.29 -3.74 -10.77
C TYR A 56 -11.89 -2.95 -11.95
N ALA A 57 -11.46 -1.72 -12.17
CA ALA A 57 -12.06 -0.86 -13.19
C ALA A 57 -11.62 -1.19 -14.63
N CYS A 58 -10.35 -1.55 -14.85
CA CYS A 58 -9.81 -1.78 -16.20
C CYS A 58 -9.37 -3.22 -16.48
N SER A 59 -9.45 -4.11 -15.49
CA SER A 59 -9.06 -5.53 -15.54
C SER A 59 -7.59 -5.82 -15.89
N LYS A 60 -6.75 -4.78 -15.86
CA LYS A 60 -5.31 -4.87 -16.11
C LYS A 60 -4.57 -5.34 -14.88
N THR A 61 -3.45 -6.01 -15.09
CA THR A 61 -2.57 -6.49 -14.02
C THR A 61 -2.09 -5.31 -13.17
N LEU A 62 -2.17 -5.46 -11.85
CA LEU A 62 -1.63 -4.51 -10.90
C LEU A 62 -0.15 -4.77 -10.67
N VAL A 63 0.60 -3.72 -10.39
CA VAL A 63 1.98 -3.80 -9.91
C VAL A 63 1.96 -3.64 -8.40
N ASN A 64 2.49 -4.62 -7.68
CA ASN A 64 2.71 -4.56 -6.25
C ASN A 64 4.04 -3.87 -5.97
N ILE A 65 4.04 -2.95 -5.01
CA ILE A 65 5.23 -2.23 -4.55
C ILE A 65 5.28 -2.41 -3.05
N LEU A 66 6.20 -3.24 -2.59
CA LEU A 66 6.42 -3.52 -1.18
C LEU A 66 7.51 -2.59 -0.67
N VAL A 67 7.24 -1.90 0.44
CA VAL A 67 8.23 -1.13 1.19
C VAL A 67 8.42 -1.84 2.52
N TYR A 68 9.63 -2.31 2.81
CA TYR A 68 9.92 -3.10 4.01
C TYR A 68 11.30 -2.78 4.56
N THR A 69 11.53 -3.05 5.84
CA THR A 69 12.88 -3.10 6.41
C THR A 69 13.31 -4.55 6.58
N SER A 70 14.55 -4.84 6.24
CA SER A 70 15.14 -6.17 6.45
C SER A 70 15.73 -6.25 7.86
N ARG A 71 15.41 -7.30 8.60
CA ARG A 71 16.06 -7.62 9.88
C ARG A 71 16.51 -9.07 9.86
N SER A 72 17.81 -9.29 10.06
CA SER A 72 18.37 -10.61 10.26
C SER A 72 18.34 -10.97 11.75
N ILE A 73 17.73 -12.10 12.09
CA ILE A 73 17.82 -12.69 13.42
C ILE A 73 18.70 -13.93 13.31
N GLY A 74 19.99 -13.77 13.58
CA GLY A 74 20.98 -14.83 13.42
C GLY A 74 21.41 -15.04 11.95
N GLU A 75 22.06 -16.18 11.68
CA GLU A 75 22.65 -16.49 10.36
C GLU A 75 21.65 -17.08 9.35
N GLU A 76 20.43 -17.44 9.77
CA GLU A 76 19.53 -18.28 8.94
C GLU A 76 18.15 -17.67 8.65
N GLN A 77 17.79 -16.52 9.23
CA GLN A 77 16.43 -15.97 9.06
C GLN A 77 16.43 -14.46 8.80
N ASP A 78 16.16 -14.10 7.55
CA ASP A 78 15.85 -12.75 7.13
C ASP A 78 14.33 -12.51 7.24
N TYR A 79 13.96 -11.59 8.12
CA TYR A 79 12.58 -11.13 8.28
C TYR A 79 12.39 -9.81 7.54
N LYS A 80 11.37 -9.76 6.69
CA LYS A 80 10.92 -8.52 6.05
C LYS A 80 9.80 -7.91 6.89
N ASP A 81 10.12 -6.83 7.59
CA ASP A 81 9.13 -6.03 8.31
C ASP A 81 8.46 -5.07 7.33
N LEU A 82 7.24 -5.41 6.91
CA LEU A 82 6.48 -4.64 5.92
C LEU A 82 6.05 -3.28 6.51
N ILE A 83 6.47 -2.20 5.86
CA ILE A 83 6.12 -0.81 6.22
C ILE A 83 4.86 -0.37 5.46
N ALA A 84 4.82 -0.65 4.15
CA ALA A 84 3.70 -0.29 3.30
C ALA A 84 3.61 -1.21 2.08
N LEU A 85 2.39 -1.44 1.62
CA LEU A 85 2.10 -2.09 0.35
C LEU A 85 1.33 -1.11 -0.52
N TYR A 86 1.82 -0.89 -1.74
CA TYR A 86 1.10 -0.14 -2.76
C TYR A 86 0.74 -1.04 -3.93
N GLN A 87 -0.44 -0.80 -4.50
CA GLN A 87 -0.88 -1.41 -5.74
C GLN A 87 -1.07 -0.33 -6.80
N TYR A 88 -0.35 -0.43 -7.90
CA TYR A 88 -0.36 0.54 -8.99
C TYR A 88 -0.95 -0.06 -10.26
N CYS A 89 -1.80 0.71 -10.96
CA CYS A 89 -2.30 0.37 -12.28
C CYS A 89 -1.72 1.35 -13.32
N SER A 90 -0.97 0.83 -14.29
CA SER A 90 -0.33 1.63 -15.34
C SER A 90 -1.33 2.28 -16.29
N ASP A 91 -2.41 1.59 -16.63
CA ASP A 91 -3.46 2.13 -17.51
C ASP A 91 -4.28 3.23 -16.84
N CYS A 92 -4.66 3.04 -15.57
CA CYS A 92 -5.47 3.99 -14.83
C CYS A 92 -4.64 5.09 -14.15
N LYS A 93 -3.31 4.96 -14.10
CA LYS A 93 -2.38 5.92 -13.49
C LYS A 93 -2.73 6.24 -12.04
N ASN A 94 -3.21 5.22 -11.34
CA ASN A 94 -3.64 5.31 -9.95
C ASN A 94 -2.87 4.28 -9.14
N ALA A 95 -2.56 4.66 -7.91
CA ALA A 95 -2.02 3.76 -6.90
C ALA A 95 -2.83 3.85 -5.62
N VAL A 96 -2.86 2.73 -4.90
CA VAL A 96 -3.55 2.58 -3.62
C VAL A 96 -2.57 2.05 -2.60
N ARG A 97 -2.46 2.71 -1.45
CA ARG A 97 -1.79 2.17 -0.26
C ARG A 97 -2.78 1.24 0.45
N VAL A 98 -2.43 -0.03 0.64
CA VAL A 98 -3.33 -1.12 1.10
C VAL A 98 -3.20 -1.42 2.60
N LEU A 99 -2.11 -0.99 3.24
CA LEU A 99 -1.80 -1.12 4.67
C LEU A 99 -1.36 0.23 5.17
#